data_AF-A0A3B1C7U8-F1
#
_entry.id   AF-A0A3B1C7U8-F1
#
_cell.length_a   1.000
_cell.length_b   1.000
_cell.length_c   1.000
_cell.angle_alpha   90.00
_cell.angle_beta   90.00
_cell.angle_gamma   90.00
#
_symmetry.space_group_name_H-M   'P 1'
#
loop_
_entity.id
_entity.type
_entity.pdbx_description
1 polymer ?
#
loop_
_entity_poly.entity_id
_entity_poly.type
_entity_poly.pdbx_seq_one_letter_code
_entity_poly.pdbx_strand_id
1 'polypeptide(L)'
;MARLPIGFIVAVLALTTATASASGIELADSWSWARDGGRIFNAVITLGAIAYVVIRFGAPVLRRRAQLISEQFVKLEAARAKAEVSLREFEEKLNAIKAEGEKIKQEAAREGEIIQSKALEQTRIEAKRILEKAEDQIAIETDKAVDKIRREAVIAAIDMAEELLKKNISGQDQKKLLDEYVSGMEKMN
;
A
#
# COMPACT_ATOMS: atom_id res chain seq x y z
N MET A 1 -30.55 -51.89 9.84
CA MET A 1 -31.48 -51.96 8.70
C MET A 1 -32.65 -52.83 9.08
N ALA A 2 -33.81 -52.22 9.31
CA ALA A 2 -35.16 -52.78 9.13
C ALA A 2 -36.09 -51.59 9.37
N ARG A 3 -36.13 -50.68 8.38
CA ARG A 3 -37.10 -49.58 8.38
C ARG A 3 -38.43 -50.22 8.05
N LEU A 4 -39.23 -50.56 9.06
CA LEU A 4 -40.64 -50.86 8.80
C LEU A 4 -41.21 -49.59 8.15
N PRO A 5 -41.60 -49.64 6.87
CA PRO A 5 -42.07 -48.45 6.17
C PRO A 5 -43.27 -47.90 6.93
N ILE A 6 -43.49 -46.59 6.89
CA ILE A 6 -44.70 -45.97 7.47
C ILE A 6 -45.96 -46.69 6.97
N GLY A 7 -45.92 -47.22 5.75
CA GLY A 7 -46.94 -48.10 5.18
C GLY A 7 -47.21 -49.40 5.97
N PHE A 8 -46.25 -49.96 6.71
CA PHE A 8 -46.46 -51.13 7.56
C PHE A 8 -47.19 -50.76 8.86
N ILE A 9 -46.89 -49.59 9.45
CA ILE A 9 -47.62 -49.08 10.62
C ILE A 9 -49.06 -48.73 10.22
N VAL A 10 -49.23 -48.08 9.07
CA VAL A 10 -50.55 -47.78 8.50
C VAL A 10 -51.28 -49.07 8.11
N ALA A 11 -50.58 -50.09 7.61
CA ALA A 11 -51.20 -51.38 7.29
C ALA A 11 -51.64 -52.14 8.55
N VAL A 12 -50.88 -52.10 9.65
CA VAL A 12 -51.28 -52.69 10.94
C VAL A 12 -52.47 -51.92 11.53
N LEU A 13 -52.49 -50.59 11.40
CA LEU A 13 -53.60 -49.75 11.84
C LEU A 13 -54.86 -49.97 10.97
N ALA A 14 -54.69 -50.15 9.65
CA ALA A 14 -55.78 -50.45 8.72
C ALA A 14 -56.36 -51.86 8.94
N LEU A 15 -55.50 -52.84 9.22
CA LEU A 15 -55.90 -54.22 9.49
C LEU A 15 -56.67 -54.34 10.83
N THR A 16 -56.33 -53.50 11.82
CA THR A 16 -57.06 -53.42 13.09
C THR A 16 -58.38 -52.64 12.96
N THR A 17 -58.47 -51.63 12.09
CA THR A 17 -59.76 -51.00 11.77
C THR A 17 -60.66 -51.92 10.94
N ALA A 18 -60.11 -52.78 10.08
CA ALA A 18 -60.90 -53.71 9.27
C ALA A 18 -61.55 -54.83 10.11
N THR A 19 -60.90 -55.26 11.20
CA THR A 19 -61.53 -56.19 12.16
C THR A 19 -62.57 -55.50 13.05
N ALA A 20 -62.51 -54.17 13.18
CA ALA A 20 -63.55 -53.37 13.82
C ALA A 20 -64.73 -53.07 12.87
N SER A 21 -64.49 -52.81 11.58
CA SER A 21 -65.52 -52.42 10.61
C SER A 21 -66.29 -53.59 9.98
N ALA A 22 -65.92 -54.83 10.24
CA ALA A 22 -66.75 -56.01 9.93
C ALA A 22 -67.80 -56.31 11.02
N SER A 23 -67.78 -55.60 12.15
CA SER A 23 -68.83 -55.61 13.16
C SER A 23 -69.34 -54.20 13.38
N GLY A 24 -70.53 -53.89 12.86
CA GLY A 24 -71.18 -52.60 13.03
C GLY A 24 -71.15 -52.11 14.48
N ILE A 25 -70.89 -50.82 14.65
CA ILE A 25 -71.00 -50.15 15.94
C ILE A 25 -72.50 -49.91 16.17
N GLU A 26 -73.18 -50.91 16.71
CA GLU A 26 -74.48 -50.73 17.37
C GLU A 26 -74.24 -50.53 18.86
N LEU A 27 -74.69 -49.38 19.37
CA LEU A 27 -74.74 -49.07 20.79
C LEU A 27 -75.80 -49.97 21.45
N ALA A 28 -75.43 -51.18 21.84
CA ALA A 28 -76.27 -52.08 22.63
C ALA A 28 -75.79 -52.12 24.10
N ASP A 29 -76.70 -51.79 25.00
CA ASP A 29 -76.55 -51.66 26.46
C ASP A 29 -76.43 -53.02 27.18
N SER A 30 -75.43 -53.84 26.85
CA SER A 30 -75.12 -55.03 27.67
C SER A 30 -73.66 -55.49 27.61
N TRP A 31 -73.03 -55.54 28.78
CA TRP A 31 -71.64 -55.96 29.00
C TRP A 31 -71.49 -57.48 28.87
N SER A 32 -70.62 -57.96 27.96
CA SER A 32 -70.32 -59.41 27.82
C SER A 32 -68.81 -59.71 27.87
N TRP A 33 -68.35 -60.30 28.99
CA TRP A 33 -66.93 -60.55 29.29
C TRP A 33 -66.21 -61.44 28.26
N ALA A 34 -66.94 -62.29 27.53
CA ALA A 34 -66.38 -63.19 26.52
C ALA A 34 -66.21 -62.56 25.11
N ARG A 35 -67.02 -61.55 24.75
CA ARG A 35 -66.97 -60.90 23.42
C ARG A 35 -66.10 -59.64 23.44
N ASP A 36 -66.21 -58.84 24.50
CA ASP A 36 -65.50 -57.57 24.63
C ASP A 36 -64.08 -57.75 25.19
N GLY A 37 -63.81 -58.86 25.89
CA GLY A 37 -62.46 -59.21 26.37
C GLY A 37 -61.42 -59.35 25.26
N GLY A 38 -61.81 -59.94 24.11
CA GLY A 38 -60.92 -60.06 22.96
C GLY A 38 -60.58 -58.73 22.29
N ARG A 39 -61.52 -57.77 22.31
CA ARG A 39 -61.31 -56.40 21.79
C ARG A 39 -60.37 -55.61 22.71
N ILE A 40 -60.54 -55.71 24.02
CA ILE A 40 -59.66 -55.08 25.01
C ILE A 40 -58.25 -55.66 24.93
N PHE A 41 -58.11 -56.98 24.80
CA PHE A 41 -56.81 -57.63 24.64
C PHE A 41 -56.07 -57.15 23.38
N ASN A 42 -56.75 -57.07 22.24
CA ASN A 42 -56.18 -56.53 21.00
C ASN A 42 -55.82 -55.04 21.14
N ALA A 43 -56.68 -54.23 21.77
CA ALA A 43 -56.40 -52.83 22.05
C ALA A 43 -55.14 -52.64 22.93
N VAL A 44 -54.93 -53.48 23.94
CA VAL A 44 -53.74 -53.43 24.79
C VAL A 44 -52.49 -53.86 24.03
N ILE A 45 -52.56 -54.89 23.19
CA ILE A 45 -51.42 -55.34 22.38
C ILE A 45 -51.04 -54.28 21.34
N THR A 46 -52.01 -53.69 20.65
CA THR A 46 -51.77 -52.66 19.64
C THR A 46 -51.22 -51.38 20.27
N LEU A 47 -51.77 -50.95 21.40
CA LEU A 47 -51.25 -49.82 22.17
C LEU A 47 -49.83 -50.08 22.67
N GLY A 48 -49.54 -51.30 23.15
CA GLY A 48 -48.20 -51.73 23.56
C GLY A 48 -47.20 -51.77 22.40
N ALA A 49 -47.60 -52.27 21.24
CA ALA A 49 -46.78 -52.29 20.03
C ALA A 49 -46.47 -50.87 19.52
N ILE A 50 -47.46 -49.97 19.52
CA ILE A 50 -47.27 -48.56 19.16
C ILE A 50 -46.35 -47.88 20.17
N ALA A 51 -46.56 -48.06 21.48
CA ALA A 51 -45.69 -47.50 22.51
C ALA A 51 -44.25 -48.00 22.38
N TYR A 52 -44.06 -49.30 22.12
CA TYR A 52 -42.74 -49.88 21.88
C TYR A 52 -42.05 -49.26 20.66
N VAL A 53 -42.76 -49.08 19.53
CA VAL A 53 -42.20 -48.45 18.32
C VAL A 53 -41.89 -46.97 18.56
N VAL A 54 -42.78 -46.21 19.21
CA VAL A 54 -42.57 -44.79 19.50
C VAL A 54 -41.39 -44.57 20.45
N ILE A 55 -41.27 -45.38 21.50
CA ILE A 55 -40.13 -45.29 22.43
C ILE A 55 -38.83 -45.70 21.72
N ARG A 56 -38.86 -46.76 20.91
CA ARG A 56 -37.67 -47.30 20.24
C ARG A 56 -37.17 -46.43 19.07
N PHE A 57 -38.07 -45.76 18.35
CA PHE A 57 -37.75 -44.95 17.16
C PHE A 57 -37.92 -43.43 17.35
N GLY A 58 -38.82 -42.96 18.22
CA GLY A 58 -39.06 -41.54 18.47
C GLY A 58 -37.97 -40.88 19.33
N ALA A 59 -37.55 -41.54 20.42
CA ALA A 59 -36.49 -41.06 21.30
C ALA A 59 -35.15 -40.76 20.57
N PRO A 60 -34.62 -41.61 19.67
CA PRO A 60 -33.38 -41.32 18.95
C PRO A 60 -33.53 -40.16 17.95
N VAL A 61 -34.70 -39.94 17.36
CA VAL A 61 -34.92 -38.82 16.42
C VAL A 61 -34.88 -37.47 17.15
N LEU A 62 -35.53 -37.37 18.32
CA LEU A 62 -35.50 -36.16 19.13
C LEU A 62 -34.10 -35.88 19.69
N ARG A 63 -33.40 -36.92 20.18
CA ARG A 63 -32.00 -36.79 20.61
C ARG A 63 -31.08 -36.34 19.49
N ARG A 64 -31.24 -36.88 18.28
CA ARG A 64 -30.45 -36.46 17.12
C ARG A 64 -30.71 -35.01 16.73
N ARG A 65 -31.96 -34.54 16.79
CA ARG A 65 -32.28 -33.12 16.57
C ARG A 65 -31.65 -32.22 17.63
N ALA A 66 -31.73 -32.59 18.91
CA ALA A 66 -31.11 -31.84 20.00
C ALA A 66 -29.58 -31.77 19.85
N GLN A 67 -28.94 -32.89 19.48
CA GLN A 67 -27.50 -32.94 19.20
C GLN A 67 -27.12 -32.03 18.02
N LEU A 68 -27.83 -32.12 16.90
CA LEU A 68 -27.57 -31.24 15.74
C LEU A 68 -27.70 -29.75 16.10
N ILE A 69 -28.71 -29.38 16.89
CA ILE A 69 -28.87 -28.00 17.35
C ILE A 69 -27.70 -27.59 18.25
N SER A 70 -27.31 -28.43 19.21
CA SER A 70 -26.16 -28.16 20.08
C SER A 70 -24.86 -28.01 19.28
N GLU A 71 -24.60 -28.88 18.30
CA GLU A 71 -23.44 -28.79 17.42
C GLU A 71 -23.46 -27.53 16.57
N GLN A 72 -24.62 -27.10 16.09
CA GLN A 72 -24.77 -25.84 15.36
C GLN A 72 -24.49 -24.63 16.27
N PHE A 73 -25.01 -24.63 17.50
CA PHE A 73 -24.72 -23.56 18.46
C PHE A 73 -23.23 -23.47 18.80
N VAL A 74 -22.56 -24.60 19.07
CA VAL A 74 -21.11 -24.64 19.31
C VAL A 74 -20.33 -24.11 18.11
N LYS A 75 -20.73 -24.49 16.88
CA LYS A 75 -20.11 -23.97 15.66
C LYS A 75 -20.32 -22.47 15.48
N LEU A 76 -21.52 -21.96 15.76
CA LEU A 76 -21.84 -20.53 15.68
C LEU A 76 -21.05 -19.73 16.71
N GLU A 77 -20.94 -20.22 17.94
CA GLU A 77 -20.17 -19.58 19.00
C GLU A 77 -18.67 -19.57 18.67
N ALA A 78 -18.13 -20.69 18.17
CA ALA A 78 -16.75 -20.75 17.71
C ALA A 78 -16.50 -19.82 16.50
N ALA A 79 -17.45 -19.71 15.57
CA ALA A 79 -17.35 -18.80 14.44
C ALA A 79 -17.39 -17.33 14.89
N ARG A 80 -18.26 -16.99 15.84
CA ARG A 80 -18.34 -15.66 16.45
C ARG A 80 -17.06 -15.30 17.18
N ALA A 81 -16.53 -16.20 18.02
CA ALA A 81 -15.28 -15.97 18.73
C ALA A 81 -14.11 -15.75 17.76
N LYS A 82 -14.03 -16.54 16.67
CA LYS A 82 -13.03 -16.33 15.62
C LYS A 82 -13.19 -14.98 14.92
N ALA A 83 -14.42 -14.58 14.59
CA ALA A 83 -14.69 -13.29 13.97
C ALA A 83 -14.29 -12.12 14.90
N GLU A 84 -14.59 -12.21 16.19
CA GLU A 84 -14.19 -11.21 17.19
C GLU A 84 -12.66 -11.12 17.33
N VAL A 85 -11.95 -12.25 17.34
CA VAL A 85 -10.48 -12.27 17.35
C VAL A 85 -9.92 -11.65 16.07
N SER A 86 -10.39 -12.06 14.89
CA SER A 86 -9.93 -11.49 13.62
C SER A 86 -10.21 -9.99 13.55
N LEU A 87 -11.35 -9.52 14.05
CA LEU A 87 -11.68 -8.10 14.09
C LEU A 87 -10.69 -7.31 14.95
N ARG A 88 -10.35 -7.82 16.14
CA ARG A 88 -9.30 -7.23 16.99
C ARG A 88 -7.94 -7.18 16.30
N GLU A 89 -7.53 -8.27 15.65
CA GLU A 89 -6.28 -8.30 14.89
C GLU A 89 -6.27 -7.28 13.73
N PHE A 90 -7.40 -7.10 13.05
CA PHE A 90 -7.54 -6.10 11.99
C PHE A 90 -7.48 -4.67 12.54
N GLU A 91 -8.13 -4.40 13.67
CA GLU A 91 -8.06 -3.10 14.34
C GLU A 91 -6.64 -2.78 14.79
N GLU A 92 -5.93 -3.74 15.39
CA GLU A 92 -4.52 -3.60 15.78
C GLU A 92 -3.64 -3.33 14.57
N LYS A 93 -3.80 -4.09 13.47
CA LYS A 93 -3.08 -3.87 12.22
C LYS A 93 -3.37 -2.50 11.61
N LEU A 94 -4.62 -2.05 11.62
CA LEU A 94 -4.99 -0.73 11.13
C LEU A 94 -4.35 0.38 11.97
N ASN A 95 -4.32 0.23 13.28
CA ASN A 95 -3.65 1.19 14.17
C ASN A 95 -2.14 1.19 13.96
N ALA A 96 -1.53 0.02 13.79
CA ALA A 96 -0.10 -0.10 13.47
C ALA A 96 0.24 0.58 12.13
N ILE A 97 -0.54 0.33 11.08
CA ILE A 97 -0.37 0.96 9.76
C ILE A 97 -0.51 2.48 9.85
N LYS A 98 -1.50 2.99 10.61
CA LYS A 98 -1.65 4.44 10.82
C LYS A 98 -0.45 5.03 11.54
N ALA A 99 0.03 4.38 12.60
CA ALA A 99 1.18 4.83 13.35
C ALA A 99 2.47 4.81 12.49
N GLU A 100 2.65 3.77 11.68
CA GLU A 100 3.75 3.66 10.73
C GLU A 100 3.66 4.71 9.62
N GLY A 101 2.46 4.94 9.08
CA GLY A 101 2.22 6.00 8.09
C GLY A 101 2.56 7.40 8.62
N GLU A 102 2.17 7.72 9.85
CA GLU A 102 2.54 8.98 10.48
C GLU A 102 4.05 9.08 10.74
N LYS A 103 4.71 7.97 11.13
CA LYS A 103 6.18 7.95 11.24
C LYS A 103 6.87 8.19 9.91
N ILE A 104 6.43 7.53 8.84
CA ILE A 104 6.98 7.72 7.49
C ILE A 104 6.81 9.17 7.05
N LYS A 105 5.63 9.76 7.28
CA LYS A 105 5.37 11.16 6.94
C LYS A 105 6.27 12.13 7.70
N GLN A 106 6.47 11.90 9.00
CA GLN A 106 7.37 12.72 9.81
C GLN A 106 8.82 12.58 9.36
N GLU A 107 9.27 11.36 9.05
CA GLU A 107 10.63 11.12 8.58
C GLU A 107 10.87 11.76 7.22
N ALA A 108 9.93 11.60 6.28
CA ALA A 108 9.99 12.24 4.97
C ALA A 108 10.02 13.77 5.07
N ALA A 109 9.29 14.36 6.02
CA ALA A 109 9.35 15.81 6.26
C ALA A 109 10.73 16.25 6.77
N ARG A 110 11.30 15.55 7.76
CA ARG A 110 12.66 15.84 8.26
C ARG A 110 13.72 15.65 7.18
N GLU A 111 13.65 14.56 6.43
CA GLU A 111 14.58 14.29 5.34
C GLU A 111 14.48 15.36 4.26
N GLY A 112 13.26 15.80 3.92
CA GLY A 112 13.00 16.92 3.03
C GLY A 112 13.64 18.23 3.50
N GLU A 113 13.51 18.57 4.79
CA GLU A 113 14.16 19.74 5.38
C GLU A 113 15.70 19.66 5.32
N ILE A 114 16.27 18.48 5.61
CA ILE A 114 17.71 18.25 5.53
C ILE A 114 18.20 18.40 4.09
N ILE A 115 17.51 17.81 3.11
CA ILE A 115 17.85 17.92 1.69
C ILE A 115 17.76 19.37 1.24
N GLN A 116 16.70 20.09 1.62
CA GLN A 116 16.54 21.50 1.29
C GLN A 116 17.68 22.35 1.87
N SER A 117 18.00 22.15 3.14
CA SER A 117 19.11 22.87 3.80
C SER A 117 20.44 22.59 3.11
N LYS A 118 20.74 21.32 2.81
CA LYS A 118 21.97 20.94 2.10
C LYS A 118 22.04 21.54 0.69
N ALA A 119 20.92 21.51 -0.04
CA ALA A 119 20.84 22.10 -1.37
C ALA A 119 21.09 23.62 -1.34
N LEU A 120 20.49 24.33 -0.36
CA LEU A 120 20.73 25.77 -0.17
C LEU A 120 22.18 26.07 0.21
N GLU A 121 22.79 25.27 1.07
CA GLU A 121 24.20 25.43 1.45
C GLU A 121 25.13 25.21 0.27
N GLN A 122 24.93 24.13 -0.49
CA GLN A 122 25.68 23.83 -1.71
C GLN A 122 25.52 24.96 -2.74
N THR A 123 24.29 25.42 -2.98
CA THR A 123 24.02 26.54 -3.89
C THR A 123 24.76 27.80 -3.47
N ARG A 124 24.81 28.12 -2.17
CA ARG A 124 25.56 29.27 -1.66
C ARG A 124 27.07 29.13 -1.87
N ILE A 125 27.61 27.94 -1.62
CA ILE A 125 29.04 27.64 -1.85
C ILE A 125 29.37 27.78 -3.34
N GLU A 126 28.55 27.22 -4.21
CA GLU A 126 28.72 27.32 -5.66
C GLU A 126 28.60 28.75 -6.16
N ALA A 127 27.61 29.51 -5.66
CA ALA A 127 27.44 30.92 -6.00
C ALA A 127 28.66 31.75 -5.57
N LYS A 128 29.19 31.54 -4.36
CA LYS A 128 30.45 32.18 -3.93
C LYS A 128 31.61 31.82 -4.85
N ARG A 129 31.77 30.54 -5.19
CA ARG A 129 32.84 30.09 -6.09
C ARG A 129 32.72 30.72 -7.48
N ILE A 130 31.50 30.89 -7.99
CA ILE A 130 31.26 31.56 -9.27
C ILE A 130 31.64 33.04 -9.18
N LEU A 131 31.26 33.72 -8.10
CA LEU A 131 31.62 35.12 -7.88
C LEU A 131 33.14 35.32 -7.78
N GLU A 132 33.83 34.52 -6.96
CA GLU A 132 35.30 34.58 -6.83
C GLU A 132 35.98 34.38 -8.19
N LYS A 133 35.54 33.38 -8.97
CA LYS A 133 36.06 33.16 -10.32
C LYS A 133 35.78 34.32 -11.28
N ALA A 134 34.60 34.95 -11.17
CA ALA A 134 34.25 36.10 -11.98
C ALA A 134 35.12 37.31 -11.62
N GLU A 135 35.36 37.55 -10.33
CA GLU A 135 36.25 38.61 -9.85
C GLU A 135 37.69 38.41 -10.33
N ASP A 136 38.22 37.20 -10.22
CA ASP A 136 39.55 36.84 -10.73
C ASP A 136 39.64 37.05 -12.25
N GLN A 137 38.62 36.61 -12.99
CA GLN A 137 38.59 36.78 -14.45
C GLN A 137 38.49 38.26 -14.84
N ILE A 138 37.69 39.06 -14.12
CA ILE A 138 37.59 40.50 -14.33
C ILE A 138 38.95 41.16 -14.07
N ALA A 139 39.65 40.80 -13.01
CA ALA A 139 40.97 41.34 -12.71
C ALA A 139 41.97 41.05 -13.83
N ILE A 140 42.01 39.80 -14.31
CA ILE A 140 42.88 39.37 -15.43
C ILE A 140 42.55 40.14 -16.72
N GLU A 141 41.27 40.25 -17.09
CA GLU A 141 40.86 40.96 -18.30
C GLU A 141 41.08 42.48 -18.19
N THR A 142 40.93 43.05 -17.00
CA THR A 142 41.23 44.46 -16.74
C THR A 142 42.72 44.75 -16.92
N ASP A 143 43.58 43.90 -16.36
CA ASP A 143 45.03 44.04 -16.52
C ASP A 143 45.42 43.95 -18.01
N LYS A 144 44.90 42.94 -18.74
CA LYS A 144 45.08 42.84 -20.19
C LYS A 144 44.60 44.07 -20.95
N ALA A 145 43.46 44.64 -20.56
CA ALA A 145 42.91 45.84 -21.20
C ALA A 145 43.81 47.06 -20.97
N VAL A 146 44.29 47.27 -19.74
CA VAL A 146 45.26 48.33 -19.41
C VAL A 146 46.53 48.16 -20.24
N ASP A 147 47.03 46.95 -20.35
CA ASP A 147 48.23 46.62 -21.09
C ASP A 147 48.06 46.85 -22.60
N LYS A 148 46.87 46.57 -23.15
CA LYS A 148 46.52 46.89 -24.53
C LYS A 148 46.47 48.40 -24.77
N ILE A 149 45.85 49.16 -23.87
CA ILE A 149 45.79 50.63 -23.96
C ILE A 149 47.20 51.23 -23.92
N ARG A 150 48.09 50.74 -23.04
CA ARG A 150 49.49 51.19 -22.98
C ARG A 150 50.21 50.97 -24.31
N ARG A 151 50.06 49.78 -24.90
CA ARG A 151 50.65 49.47 -26.22
C ARG A 151 50.12 50.40 -27.30
N GLU A 152 48.81 50.62 -27.36
CA GLU A 152 48.18 51.53 -28.32
C GLU A 152 48.65 52.99 -28.13
N ALA A 153 48.80 53.45 -26.89
CA ALA A 153 49.33 54.79 -26.59
C ALA A 153 50.79 54.97 -27.00
N VAL A 154 51.64 53.94 -26.80
CA VAL A 154 53.04 53.96 -27.27
C VAL A 154 53.12 54.03 -28.78
N ILE A 155 52.31 53.23 -29.49
CA ILE A 155 52.25 53.27 -30.96
C ILE A 155 51.81 54.66 -31.43
N ALA A 156 50.74 55.21 -30.88
CA ALA A 156 50.25 56.54 -31.24
C ALA A 156 51.29 57.65 -30.96
N ALA A 157 52.07 57.54 -29.88
CA ALA A 157 53.14 58.47 -29.58
C ALA A 157 54.30 58.38 -30.59
N ILE A 158 54.67 57.16 -31.02
CA ILE A 158 55.66 56.95 -32.07
C ILE A 158 55.18 57.54 -33.40
N ASP A 159 53.92 57.28 -33.79
CA ASP A 159 53.33 57.80 -35.02
C ASP A 159 53.34 59.35 -35.03
N MET A 160 52.99 59.98 -33.90
CA MET A 160 53.02 61.44 -33.76
C MET A 160 54.45 61.99 -33.80
N ALA A 161 55.41 61.30 -33.17
CA ALA A 161 56.82 61.69 -33.22
C ALA A 161 57.37 61.58 -34.66
N GLU A 162 57.00 60.53 -35.40
CA GLU A 162 57.35 60.37 -36.82
C GLU A 162 56.75 61.50 -37.66
N GLU A 163 55.50 61.88 -37.45
CA GLU A 163 54.85 62.96 -38.18
C GLU A 163 55.50 64.32 -37.88
N LEU A 164 55.83 64.60 -36.62
CA LEU A 164 56.56 65.81 -36.22
C LEU A 164 57.97 65.85 -36.78
N LEU A 165 58.69 64.73 -36.79
CA LEU A 165 60.04 64.63 -37.33
C LEU A 165 60.03 64.85 -38.86
N LYS A 166 59.07 64.26 -39.57
CA LYS A 166 58.87 64.50 -41.02
C LYS A 166 58.58 65.97 -41.32
N LYS A 167 57.84 66.68 -40.47
CA LYS A 167 57.51 68.10 -40.64
C LYS A 167 58.66 69.07 -40.30
N ASN A 168 59.57 68.68 -39.40
CA ASN A 168 60.62 69.57 -38.88
C ASN A 168 62.05 69.22 -39.32
N ILE A 169 62.26 68.18 -40.13
CA ILE A 169 63.61 67.82 -40.59
C ILE A 169 64.14 68.87 -41.60
N SER A 170 65.26 69.50 -41.26
CA SER A 170 65.94 70.46 -42.14
C SER A 170 67.10 69.79 -42.90
N GLY A 171 67.56 70.41 -44.00
CA GLY A 171 68.71 69.91 -44.76
C GLY A 171 70.04 69.89 -43.98
N GLN A 172 70.15 70.63 -42.87
CA GLN A 172 71.31 70.56 -41.97
C GLN A 172 71.26 69.33 -41.06
N ASP A 173 70.08 68.97 -40.55
CA ASP A 173 69.92 67.79 -39.69
C ASP A 173 70.24 66.51 -40.44
N GLN A 174 69.87 66.44 -41.72
CA GLN A 174 70.18 65.32 -42.60
C GLN A 174 71.68 65.10 -42.81
N LYS A 175 72.47 66.18 -42.93
CA LYS A 175 73.94 66.09 -42.98
C LYS A 175 74.55 65.66 -41.67
N LYS A 176 74.04 66.18 -40.55
CA LYS A 176 74.53 65.87 -39.20
C LYS A 176 74.30 64.41 -38.82
N LEU A 177 73.14 63.85 -39.20
CA LEU A 177 72.84 62.43 -39.06
C LEU A 177 73.77 61.55 -39.91
N LEU A 178 74.15 62.00 -41.10
CA LEU A 178 75.10 61.29 -41.96
C LEU A 178 76.50 61.24 -41.34
N ASP A 179 76.98 62.37 -40.81
CA ASP A 179 78.26 62.46 -40.11
C ASP A 179 78.29 61.61 -38.83
N GLU A 180 77.20 61.59 -38.05
CA GLU A 180 77.08 60.70 -36.87
C GLU A 180 77.07 59.22 -37.25
N TYR A 181 76.42 58.84 -38.36
CA TYR A 181 76.39 57.46 -38.82
C TYR A 181 77.78 56.98 -39.30
N VAL A 182 78.50 57.84 -40.02
CA VAL A 182 79.88 57.56 -40.47
C VAL A 182 80.84 57.49 -39.29
N SER A 183 80.75 58.42 -38.34
CA SER A 183 81.58 58.41 -37.12
C SER A 183 81.26 57.24 -36.19
N GLY A 184 80.00 56.80 -36.14
CA GLY A 184 79.59 55.59 -35.41
C GLY A 184 80.20 54.31 -35.98
N MET A 185 80.37 54.23 -37.30
CA MET A 185 81.04 53.09 -37.95
C MET A 185 82.56 53.12 -37.78
N GLU A 186 83.20 54.30 -37.71
CA GLU A 186 84.63 54.42 -37.38
C GLU A 186 84.96 53.97 -35.96
N LYS A 187 84.03 54.12 -35.00
CA LYS A 187 84.25 53.71 -33.60
C LYS A 187 84.00 52.23 -33.32
N MET A 188 83.48 51.49 -34.30
CA MET A 188 83.13 50.08 -34.16
C MET A 188 84.12 49.14 -34.87
N ASN A 189 85.27 49.68 -35.30
CA ASN A 189 86.42 49.00 -35.89
C ASN A 189 87.66 49.26 -35.02
#